data_AF-A0A9D5LD54-F1
#
_entry.id   AF-A0A9D5LD54-F1
#
_cell.length_a   1.000
_cell.length_b   1.000
_cell.length_c   1.000
_cell.angle_alpha   90.00
_cell.angle_beta   90.00
_cell.angle_gamma   90.00
#
_symmetry.space_group_name_H-M   'P 1'
#
loop_
_entity.id
_entity.type
_entity.pdbx_description
1 polymer ?
#
loop_
_entity_poly.entity_id
_entity_poly.type
_entity_poly.pdbx_seq_one_letter_code
_entity_poly.pdbx_strand_id
1 'polypeptide(L)' 'MKIALLTIAAAALLVGVAVVIMGVRVLFVRGGKFPTGHAHDIPELKRRGIGCAHRES' A
#
# COMPACT_ATOMS: atom_id res chain seq x y z
N MET A 1 -4.34 -34.16 1.26
CA MET A 1 -4.95 -33.20 2.22
C MET A 1 -3.91 -32.39 3.00
N LYS A 2 -2.87 -33.02 3.60
CA LYS A 2 -1.82 -32.30 4.36
C LYS A 2 -1.11 -31.19 3.57
N ILE A 3 -0.75 -31.45 2.31
CA ILE A 3 -0.09 -30.44 1.46
C ILE A 3 -1.01 -29.25 1.16
N ALA A 4 -2.28 -29.50 0.84
CA ALA A 4 -3.26 -28.42 0.58
C ALA A 4 -3.48 -27.52 1.81
N LEU A 5 -3.52 -28.11 3.01
CA LEU A 5 -3.63 -27.34 4.24
C LEU A 5 -2.38 -26.46 4.48
N LEU A 6 -1.18 -27.01 4.23
CA LEU A 6 0.08 -26.28 4.35
C LEU A 6 0.18 -25.14 3.33
N THR A 7 -0.25 -25.35 2.08
CA THR A 7 -0.23 -24.29 1.06
C THR A 7 -1.19 -23.16 1.39
N ILE A 8 -2.38 -23.47 1.89
CA ILE A 8 -3.36 -22.46 2.31
C ILE A 8 -2.83 -21.68 3.52
N ALA A 9 -2.26 -22.36 4.52
CA ALA A 9 -1.69 -21.73 5.69
C ALA A 9 -0.51 -20.80 5.33
N ALA A 10 0.38 -21.26 4.44
CA ALA A 10 1.50 -20.45 3.95
C ALA A 10 1.02 -19.21 3.17
N ALA A 11 0.01 -19.36 2.29
CA ALA A 11 -0.56 -18.25 1.55
C ALA A 11 -1.22 -17.22 2.48
N ALA A 12 -2.03 -17.68 3.43
CA ALA A 12 -2.69 -16.82 4.41
C ALA A 12 -1.67 -16.06 5.28
N LEU A 13 -0.59 -16.71 5.70
CA LEU A 13 0.50 -16.07 6.46
C LEU A 13 1.17 -14.96 5.62
N LEU A 14 1.51 -15.26 4.36
CA LEU A 14 2.19 -14.31 3.49
C LEU A 14 1.32 -13.08 3.20
N VAL A 15 0.04 -13.29 2.87
CA VAL A 15 -0.93 -12.20 2.64
C VAL A 15 -1.15 -11.42 3.93
N GLY A 16 -1.30 -12.09 5.08
CA GLY A 16 -1.46 -11.45 6.38
C GLY A 16 -0.28 -10.52 6.71
N VAL A 17 0.96 -10.99 6.51
CA VAL A 17 2.16 -10.17 6.71
C VAL A 17 2.19 -8.99 5.75
N ALA A 18 1.85 -9.18 4.47
CA ALA A 18 1.80 -8.09 3.50
C ALA A 18 0.80 -7.00 3.92
N VAL A 19 -0.41 -7.37 4.34
CA VAL A 19 -1.44 -6.44 4.80
C VAL A 19 -0.98 -5.69 6.05
N VAL A 20 -0.35 -6.38 7.00
CA VAL A 20 0.20 -5.74 8.21
C VAL A 20 1.25 -4.70 7.84
N ILE A 21 2.25 -5.06 7.02
CA ILE A 21 3.32 -4.14 6.61
C ILE A 21 2.76 -2.92 5.86
N MET A 22 1.82 -3.15 4.94
CA MET A 22 1.20 -2.09 4.13
C MET A 22 0.32 -1.18 5.00
N GLY A 23 -0.34 -1.74 6.01
CA GLY A 23 -1.26 -1.06 6.91
C GLY A 23 -0.66 -0.54 8.22
N VAL A 24 0.64 -0.72 8.51
CA VAL A 24 1.22 -0.30 9.82
C VAL A 24 0.90 1.17 10.11
N ARG A 25 1.05 2.00 9.07
CA ARG A 25 0.79 3.45 9.11
C ARG A 25 -0.69 3.83 9.18
N VAL A 26 -1.60 2.88 9.08
CA VAL A 26 -3.05 3.12 9.21
C VAL A 26 -3.60 2.50 10.49
N LEU A 27 -3.06 1.33 10.87
CA LEU A 27 -3.47 0.59 12.06
C LEU A 27 -2.81 1.09 13.35
N PHE A 28 -1.57 1.62 13.29
CA PHE A 28 -0.78 1.95 14.49
C PHE A 28 -0.51 3.44 14.73
N VAL A 29 -0.91 4.34 13.82
CA VAL A 29 -0.76 5.80 14.04
C VAL A 29 -2.11 6.50 14.07
N ARG A 30 -2.32 7.35 15.08
CA ARG A 30 -3.55 8.16 15.20
C ARG A 30 -3.62 9.15 14.05
N GLY A 31 -4.66 9.04 13.22
CA GLY A 31 -4.81 9.83 11.99
C GLY A 31 -4.10 9.24 10.76
N GLY A 32 -3.63 8.00 10.85
CA GLY A 32 -3.06 7.27 9.73
C GLY A 32 -4.03 7.19 8.54
N LYS A 33 -3.66 7.80 7.42
CA LYS A 33 -4.37 7.69 6.15
C LYS A 33 -3.45 7.07 5.12
N PHE A 34 -4.01 6.26 4.23
CA PHE A 34 -3.28 5.84 3.03
C PHE A 34 -2.97 7.10 2.20
N PRO A 35 -1.71 7.29 1.77
CA PRO A 35 -1.33 8.44 0.96
C PRO A 35 -2.11 8.43 -0.36
N THR A 36 -2.44 9.63 -0.85
CA THR A 36 -3.16 9.78 -2.12
C THR A 36 -2.31 9.24 -3.27
N GLY A 37 -2.88 8.38 -4.12
CA GLY A 37 -2.17 7.86 -5.30
C GLY A 37 -1.94 8.90 -6.41
N HIS A 38 -2.56 10.07 -6.29
CA HIS A 38 -2.40 11.16 -7.24
C HIS A 38 -1.10 11.92 -6.97
N ALA A 39 -0.17 11.88 -7.93
CA ALA A 39 1.10 12.57 -7.83
C ALA A 39 0.94 14.11 -7.66
N HIS A 40 -0.16 14.68 -8.15
CA HIS A 40 -0.46 16.11 -8.02
C HIS A 40 -0.83 16.53 -6.58
N ASP A 41 -1.45 15.63 -5.81
CA ASP A 41 -1.92 15.93 -4.45
C ASP A 41 -0.81 15.78 -3.40
N ILE A 42 0.37 15.33 -3.81
CA ILE A 42 1.51 15.13 -2.92
C ILE A 42 2.43 16.37 -2.97
N PRO A 43 2.46 17.19 -1.90
CA PRO A 43 3.22 18.45 -1.89
C PRO A 43 4.72 18.21 -2.05
N GLU A 44 5.26 17.09 -1.56
CA GLU A 44 6.67 16.73 -1.73
C GLU A 44 7.04 16.40 -3.18
N LEU A 45 6.13 15.75 -3.94
CA LEU A 45 6.35 15.45 -5.36
C LEU A 45 6.24 16.71 -6.20
N LYS A 46 5.27 17.56 -5.90
CA LYS A 46 5.12 18.89 -6.50
C LYS A 46 6.36 19.77 -6.28
N ARG A 47 6.92 19.78 -5.07
CA ARG A 47 8.18 20.50 -4.75
C ARG A 47 9.38 19.99 -5.55
N ARG A 48 9.38 18.71 -5.94
CA ARG A 48 10.43 18.09 -6.77
C ARG A 48 10.17 18.24 -8.27
N GLY A 49 9.11 18.97 -8.67
CA GLY A 49 8.75 19.17 -10.08
C GLY A 49 8.15 17.92 -10.75
N ILE A 50 7.79 16.90 -9.97
CA ILE A 50 7.20 15.67 -10.47
C ILE A 50 5.69 15.85 -10.52
N GLY A 51 5.16 16.15 -11.71
CA GLY A 51 3.73 16.29 -11.98
C GLY A 51 3.14 15.04 -12.66
N CYS A 52 1.81 14.91 -12.63
CA CYS A 52 1.11 13.88 -13.40
C CYS A 52 1.44 14.01 -14.90
N ALA A 53 1.95 12.93 -15.51
CA ALA A 53 2.16 12.85 -16.96
C ALA A 53 0.85 12.72 -17.75
N HIS A 54 -0.27 12.45 -17.07
CA HIS A 54 -1.61 12.42 -17.64
C HIS A 54 -2.12 13.86 -17.87
N ARG A 55 -1.58 14.52 -18.90
CA ARG A 55 -2.39 15.42 -19.71
C ARG A 55 -3.02 14.56 -20.79
N GLU A 56 -4.29 14.21 -20.59
CA GLU A 56 -5.15 13.83 -21.69
C GLU A 56 -5.33 15.05 -22.60
N SER A 57 -5.03 14.86 -23.89
CA SER A 57 -5.42 15.73 -25.00
C SER A 57 -6.15 14.87 -26.00
#